data_AF-A0A7X4LQN1-F1
#
_entry.id   AF-A0A7X4LQN1-F1
#
_cell.length_a   1.000
_cell.length_b   1.000
_cell.length_c   1.000
_cell.angle_alpha   90.00
_cell.angle_beta   90.00
_cell.angle_gamma   90.00
#
_symmetry.space_group_name_H-M   'P 1'
#
loop_
_entity.id
_entity.type
_entity.pdbx_description
1 polymer ?
#
loop_
_entity_poly.entity_id
_entity_poly.type
_entity_poly.pdbx_seq_one_letter_code
_entity_poly.pdbx_strand_id
1 'polypeptide(L)'
;MNNIDLSLAGNYLTSSDDLGALDKMLVAQDDFSNSAMRCALSALFGRIGKVLDIKEDVYNQLSNLNKFYLVRGAFPEQEQELRAFILERFYKFVS
;
A
#
# COMPACT_ATOMS: atom_id res chain seq x y z
N MET A 1 -21.60 0.46 5.29
CA MET A 1 -20.19 0.25 4.92
C MET A 1 -19.68 1.56 4.34
N ASN A 2 -18.62 2.14 4.91
CA ASN A 2 -17.97 3.29 4.29
C ASN A 2 -17.25 2.76 3.06
N ASN A 3 -17.71 3.13 1.86
CA ASN A 3 -17.00 2.82 0.63
C ASN A 3 -15.64 3.52 0.70
N ILE A 4 -14.58 2.73 0.78
CA ILE A 4 -13.22 3.23 0.63
C ILE A 4 -13.13 3.72 -0.82
N ASP A 5 -13.04 5.04 -1.01
CA ASP A 5 -12.91 5.61 -2.33
C ASP A 5 -11.44 5.50 -2.79
N LEU A 6 -11.17 4.44 -3.57
CA LEU A 6 -9.92 4.23 -4.28
C LEU A 6 -9.97 4.77 -5.72
N SER A 7 -11.08 5.39 -6.17
CA SER A 7 -11.24 5.84 -7.55
C SER A 7 -10.21 6.90 -7.96
N LEU A 8 -9.71 7.68 -7.01
CA LEU A 8 -8.65 8.67 -7.22
C LEU A 8 -7.27 8.04 -7.49
N ALA A 9 -7.03 6.77 -7.13
CA ALA A 9 -5.77 6.08 -7.38
C ALA A 9 -5.60 5.66 -8.86
N GLY A 10 -6.72 5.48 -9.58
CA GLY A 10 -6.72 5.02 -10.97
C GLY A 10 -6.17 6.03 -11.98
N ASN A 11 -6.14 7.32 -11.65
CA ASN A 11 -5.64 8.37 -12.55
C ASN A 11 -4.10 8.44 -12.64
N TYR A 12 -3.39 7.70 -11.79
CA TYR A 12 -1.92 7.65 -11.78
C TYR A 12 -1.35 6.39 -12.43
N LEU A 13 -2.20 5.47 -12.89
CA LEU A 13 -1.79 4.28 -13.63
C LEU A 13 -1.29 4.71 -15.00
N THR A 14 0.03 4.89 -15.13
CA THR A 14 0.64 4.73 -16.45
C THR A 14 0.74 3.24 -16.70
N SER A 15 0.40 2.81 -17.92
CA SER A 15 0.44 1.40 -18.37
C SER A 15 1.82 0.74 -18.27
N SER A 16 2.82 1.42 -17.72
CA SER A 16 4.17 0.96 -17.43
C SER A 16 4.49 0.81 -15.94
N ASP A 17 3.51 0.93 -15.03
CA ASP A 17 3.74 0.69 -13.59
C ASP A 17 4.02 -0.81 -13.36
N ASP A 18 5.29 -1.13 -13.55
CA ASP A 18 5.96 -2.41 -13.40
C ASP A 18 5.32 -3.20 -12.24
N LEU A 19 4.58 -4.26 -12.56
CA LEU A 19 4.11 -5.24 -11.57
C LEU A 19 5.27 -5.75 -10.69
N GLY A 20 6.50 -5.74 -11.21
CA GLY A 20 7.72 -6.06 -10.48
C GLY A 20 8.36 -4.93 -9.66
N ALA A 21 8.00 -3.66 -9.87
CA ALA A 21 8.58 -2.53 -9.13
C ALA A 21 8.07 -2.50 -7.69
N LEU A 22 6.77 -2.69 -7.48
CA LEU A 22 6.20 -2.78 -6.13
C LEU A 22 6.81 -3.96 -5.38
N ASP A 23 6.88 -5.14 -6.00
CA ASP A 23 7.43 -6.34 -5.36
C ASP A 23 8.89 -6.13 -4.94
N LYS A 24 9.71 -5.46 -5.77
CA LYS A 24 11.09 -5.06 -5.42
C LYS A 24 11.12 -4.09 -4.25
N MET A 25 10.22 -3.11 -4.20
CA MET A 25 10.18 -2.12 -3.11
C MET A 25 9.68 -2.72 -1.79
N LEU A 26 8.77 -3.70 -1.84
CA LEU A 26 8.25 -4.39 -0.64
C LEU A 26 9.33 -5.21 0.08
N VAL A 27 10.37 -5.65 -0.65
CA VAL A 27 11.50 -6.44 -0.11
C VAL A 27 12.81 -5.66 -0.07
N ALA A 28 12.80 -4.37 -0.43
CA ALA A 28 13.98 -3.52 -0.40
C ALA A 28 14.59 -3.49 1.01
N GLN A 29 15.92 -3.42 1.08
CA GLN A 29 16.64 -3.40 2.36
C GLN A 29 17.27 -2.04 2.67
N ASP A 30 17.21 -1.07 1.75
CA ASP A 30 17.68 0.27 2.05
C ASP A 30 16.70 1.01 2.98
N ASP A 31 17.25 1.70 3.98
CA ASP A 31 16.49 2.34 5.06
C ASP A 31 15.50 3.39 4.54
N PHE A 32 15.88 4.07 3.46
CA PHE A 32 15.07 5.11 2.85
C PHE A 32 13.82 4.53 2.19
N SER A 33 13.96 3.56 1.28
CA SER A 33 12.82 2.91 0.62
C SER A 33 11.94 2.18 1.64
N ASN A 34 12.55 1.54 2.64
CA ASN A 34 11.78 0.89 3.71
C ASN A 34 10.94 1.89 4.51
N SER A 35 11.50 3.05 4.84
CA SER A 35 10.79 4.10 5.57
C SER A 35 9.66 4.70 4.73
N ALA A 36 9.93 5.02 3.46
CA ALA A 36 8.93 5.55 2.53
C ALA A 36 7.78 4.56 2.31
N MET A 37 8.10 3.28 2.12
CA MET A 37 7.11 2.22 1.94
C MET A 37 6.27 2.00 3.21
N ARG A 38 6.91 2.01 4.39
CA ARG A 38 6.20 1.91 5.67
C ARG A 38 5.19 3.05 5.83
N CYS A 39 5.58 4.28 5.50
CA CYS A 39 4.69 5.44 5.53
C CYS A 39 3.53 5.30 4.55
N ALA A 40 3.78 4.86 3.31
CA ALA A 40 2.74 4.64 2.31
C ALA A 40 1.70 3.60 2.76
N LEU A 41 2.15 2.47 3.30
CA LEU A 41 1.29 1.39 3.81
C LEU A 41 0.52 1.79 5.08
N SER A 42 1.14 2.52 6.01
CA SER A 42 0.42 3.03 7.19
C SER A 42 -0.64 4.08 6.82
N ALA A 43 -0.37 4.93 5.81
CA ALA A 43 -1.37 5.87 5.31
C ALA A 43 -2.56 5.17 4.64
N LEU A 44 -2.28 4.09 3.89
CA LEU A 44 -3.31 3.20 3.36
C LEU A 44 -4.13 2.59 4.49
N PHE A 45 -3.48 2.10 5.55
CA PHE A 45 -4.14 1.51 6.72
C PHE A 45 -5.15 2.47 7.36
N GLY A 46 -4.84 3.76 7.49
CA GLY A 46 -5.81 4.74 7.99
C GLY A 46 -7.11 4.82 7.19
N ARG A 47 -7.08 4.46 5.89
CA ARG A 47 -8.26 4.42 5.01
C ARG A 47 -9.04 3.12 5.13
N ILE A 48 -8.35 1.98 5.26
CA ILE A 48 -8.95 0.64 5.21
C ILE A 48 -9.08 -0.04 6.57
N GLY A 49 -8.43 0.48 7.61
CA GLY A 49 -8.27 -0.19 8.91
C GLY A 49 -9.60 -0.43 9.62
N LYS A 50 -10.63 0.33 9.26
CA LYS A 50 -12.01 0.11 9.69
C LYS A 50 -12.66 -1.17 9.13
N VAL A 51 -12.07 -1.77 8.09
CA VAL A 51 -12.57 -3.00 7.43
C VAL A 51 -11.82 -4.24 7.92
N LEU A 52 -10.54 -4.09 8.27
CA LEU A 52 -9.66 -5.21 8.62
C LEU A 52 -9.75 -5.67 10.07
N ASP A 53 -10.44 -4.93 10.95
CA ASP A 53 -10.56 -5.19 12.40
C ASP A 53 -9.22 -5.57 13.07
N ILE A 54 -8.14 -4.91 12.63
CA ILE A 54 -6.79 -5.08 13.18
C ILE A 54 -6.39 -3.82 13.94
N LYS A 55 -5.73 -3.98 15.08
CA LYS A 55 -5.21 -2.85 15.84
C LYS A 55 -4.02 -2.20 15.12
N GLU A 56 -3.94 -0.89 15.16
CA GLU A 56 -2.91 -0.11 14.45
C GLU A 56 -1.49 -0.40 14.95
N ASP A 57 -1.32 -0.64 16.25
CA ASP A 57 -0.03 -1.02 16.86
C ASP A 57 0.48 -2.35 16.33
N VAL A 58 -0.41 -3.35 16.20
CA VAL A 58 -0.10 -4.66 15.60
C VAL A 58 0.22 -4.49 14.12
N TYR A 59 -0.59 -3.71 13.38
CA TYR A 59 -0.34 -3.44 11.96
C TYR A 59 1.04 -2.81 11.75
N ASN A 60 1.42 -1.83 12.58
CA ASN A 60 2.68 -1.11 12.45
C ASN A 60 3.92 -1.99 12.66
N GLN A 61 3.82 -3.08 13.43
CA GLN A 61 4.90 -4.05 13.66
C GLN A 61 5.14 -4.99 12.46
N LEU A 62 4.19 -5.10 11.54
CA LEU A 62 4.32 -5.98 10.37
C LEU A 62 5.35 -5.44 9.36
N SER A 63 6.02 -6.37 8.66
CA SER A 63 6.85 -6.04 7.49
C SER A 63 6.01 -5.44 6.37
N ASN A 64 6.64 -4.70 5.45
CA ASN A 64 5.97 -4.10 4.29
C ASN A 64 5.24 -5.17 3.45
N LEU A 65 5.88 -6.32 3.24
CA LEU A 65 5.30 -7.46 2.54
C LEU A 65 4.06 -8.02 3.25
N ASN A 66 4.13 -8.22 4.58
CA ASN A 66 2.99 -8.75 5.35
C ASN A 66 1.82 -7.76 5.38
N LYS A 67 2.11 -6.46 5.49
CA LYS A 67 1.09 -5.40 5.38
C LYS A 67 0.38 -5.47 4.04
N PHE A 68 1.11 -5.55 2.94
CA PHE A 68 0.52 -5.64 1.61
C PHE A 68 -0.39 -6.87 1.45
N TYR A 69 0.08 -8.06 1.83
CA TYR A 69 -0.71 -9.28 1.68
C TYR A 69 -1.97 -9.28 2.56
N LEU A 70 -1.89 -8.72 3.76
CA LEU A 70 -3.06 -8.59 4.64
C LEU A 70 -4.14 -7.72 4.00
N VAL A 71 -3.76 -6.58 3.39
CA VAL A 71 -4.71 -5.71 2.69
C VAL A 71 -5.26 -6.37 1.43
N ARG A 72 -4.39 -6.99 0.63
CA ARG A 72 -4.78 -7.73 -0.58
C ARG A 72 -5.80 -8.82 -0.26
N GLY A 73 -5.64 -9.54 0.84
CA GLY A 73 -6.58 -10.57 1.28
C GLY A 73 -7.99 -10.04 1.61
N ALA A 74 -8.09 -8.79 2.06
CA ALA A 74 -9.38 -8.16 2.35
C ALA A 74 -10.07 -7.55 1.13
N PHE A 75 -9.31 -7.19 0.10
CA PHE A 75 -9.83 -6.61 -1.13
C PHE A 75 -9.24 -7.30 -2.37
N PRO A 76 -9.49 -8.61 -2.57
CA PRO A 76 -8.86 -9.37 -3.65
C PRO A 76 -9.25 -8.84 -5.04
N GLU A 77 -10.44 -8.26 -5.18
CA GLU A 77 -10.94 -7.70 -6.45
C GLU A 77 -10.36 -6.32 -6.78
N GLN A 78 -9.67 -5.66 -5.84
CA GLN A 78 -9.13 -4.30 -5.98
C GLN A 78 -7.60 -4.28 -5.91
N GLU A 79 -6.95 -5.37 -6.32
CA GLU A 79 -5.50 -5.50 -6.22
C GLU A 79 -4.76 -4.44 -7.04
N GLN A 80 -5.26 -4.10 -8.23
CA GLN A 80 -4.60 -3.12 -9.09
C GLN A 80 -4.67 -1.71 -8.50
N GLU A 81 -5.82 -1.32 -7.97
CA GLU A 81 -6.05 -0.03 -7.31
C GLU A 81 -5.22 0.09 -6.03
N LEU A 82 -5.10 -1.00 -5.27
CA LEU A 82 -4.24 -1.09 -4.10
C LEU A 82 -2.78 -0.84 -4.46
N ARG A 83 -2.28 -1.51 -5.50
CA ARG A 83 -0.89 -1.36 -5.97
C ARG A 83 -0.63 0.08 -6.41
N ALA A 84 -1.53 0.66 -7.21
CA ALA A 84 -1.41 2.04 -7.69
C ALA A 84 -1.36 3.05 -6.53
N PHE A 85 -2.25 2.90 -5.53
CA PHE A 85 -2.29 3.79 -4.37
C PHE A 85 -0.97 3.78 -3.59
N ILE A 86 -0.40 2.58 -3.37
CA ILE A 86 0.85 2.44 -2.61
C ILE A 86 2.01 3.10 -3.37
N LEU A 87 2.12 2.86 -4.69
CA LEU A 87 3.17 3.44 -5.52
C LEU A 87 3.07 4.97 -5.60
N GLU A 88 1.87 5.51 -5.81
CA GLU A 88 1.63 6.96 -5.81
C GLU A 88 2.11 7.60 -4.49
N ARG A 89 1.79 6.97 -3.36
CA ARG A 89 2.21 7.45 -2.04
C ARG A 89 3.70 7.32 -1.84
N PHE A 90 4.31 6.21 -2.23
CA PHE A 90 5.75 6.00 -2.16
C PHE A 90 6.49 7.08 -2.94
N TYR A 91 6.16 7.31 -4.21
CA TYR A 91 6.84 8.31 -5.03
C TYR A 91 6.68 9.73 -4.48
N LYS A 92 5.54 10.07 -3.86
CA LYS A 92 5.37 11.36 -3.16
C LYS A 92 6.32 11.56 -1.97
N PHE A 93 6.84 10.49 -1.36
CA PHE A 93 7.85 10.58 -0.30
C PHE A 93 9.28 10.56 -0.82
N VAL A 94 9.50 10.05 -2.03
CA VAL A 94 10.82 9.89 -2.64
C VAL A 94 11.21 11.04 -3.56
N SER A 95 10.22 11.78 -4.07
CA SER A 95 10.40 12.99 -4.91
C SER A 95 10.63 14.23 -4.06
#